data_AF-A0A7X7P856-F1
#
_entry.id   AF-A0A7X7P856-F1
#
_cell.length_a   1.000
_cell.length_b   1.000
_cell.length_c   1.000
_cell.angle_alpha   90.00
_cell.angle_beta   90.00
_cell.angle_gamma   90.00
#
_symmetry.space_group_name_H-M   'P 1'
#
loop_
_entity.id
_entity.type
_entity.pdbx_description
1 polymer ?
#
loop_
_entity_poly.entity_id
_entity_poly.type
_entity_poly.pdbx_seq_one_letter_code
_entity_poly.pdbx_strand_id
1 'polypeptide(L)'
;MSLTVVFTALVFFIIGRSILLRWRAGRLDAAEFKQLEPAVQLAVLKERLLELPSERNLQNIESFAKENGLATDINSYRQLIQEQMQLSKEKEAMALDNLLYERQTEWIDSITPFEFSLAKEAKEKGEMDDFIEWSLEGVLRLYSDKKIESALSELEPFYPKAKELLDQYLSLKKTRDDSAPTDSVLDKLKAEKQAWVEAIRELN
;
A
#
# COMPACT_ATOMS: atom_id res chain seq x y z
N MET A 1 -4.83 -19.12 8.38
CA MET A 1 -4.49 -17.80 7.80
C MET A 1 -5.46 -16.82 8.40
N SER A 2 -5.03 -15.61 8.77
CA SER A 2 -5.94 -14.60 9.31
C SER A 2 -6.82 -14.00 8.20
N LEU A 3 -7.93 -13.37 8.59
CA LEU A 3 -8.78 -12.63 7.66
C LEU A 3 -7.98 -11.50 7.01
N THR A 4 -7.21 -10.77 7.81
CA THR A 4 -6.36 -9.63 7.42
C THR A 4 -5.34 -10.01 6.34
N VAL A 5 -4.64 -11.15 6.48
CA VAL A 5 -3.62 -11.60 5.52
C VAL A 5 -4.24 -12.10 4.22
N VAL A 6 -5.34 -12.88 4.27
CA VAL A 6 -6.00 -13.36 3.04
C VAL A 6 -6.76 -12.24 2.33
N PHE A 7 -7.39 -11.32 3.08
CA PHE A 7 -7.98 -10.10 2.53
C PHE A 7 -6.91 -9.26 1.85
N THR A 8 -5.76 -9.02 2.49
CA THR A 8 -4.72 -8.20 1.87
C THR A 8 -4.10 -8.89 0.66
N ALA A 9 -3.88 -10.21 0.69
CA ALA A 9 -3.50 -10.99 -0.50
C ALA A 9 -4.54 -10.87 -1.64
N LEU A 10 -5.82 -10.70 -1.33
CA LEU A 10 -6.87 -10.40 -2.30
C LEU A 10 -6.90 -8.93 -2.75
N VAL A 11 -6.58 -7.95 -1.90
CA VAL A 11 -6.36 -6.54 -2.30
C VAL A 11 -5.19 -6.44 -3.27
N PHE A 12 -4.09 -7.14 -2.97
CA PHE A 12 -2.99 -7.41 -3.89
C PHE A 12 -3.48 -8.04 -5.19
N PHE A 13 -4.42 -8.99 -5.15
CA PHE A 13 -4.99 -9.61 -6.35
C PHE A 13 -5.99 -8.72 -7.14
N ILE A 14 -6.41 -7.57 -6.59
CA ILE A 14 -7.35 -6.62 -7.21
C ILE A 14 -6.60 -5.43 -7.81
N ILE A 15 -5.83 -4.70 -6.98
CA ILE A 15 -4.92 -3.63 -7.43
C ILE A 15 -3.92 -4.23 -8.42
N GLY A 16 -3.35 -5.37 -8.03
CA GLY A 16 -2.51 -6.17 -8.89
C GLY A 16 -3.25 -6.87 -10.02
N ARG A 17 -4.58 -6.86 -10.18
CA ARG A 17 -5.22 -7.44 -11.39
C ARG A 17 -4.93 -6.60 -12.62
N SER A 18 -4.90 -5.27 -12.45
CA SER A 18 -4.49 -4.31 -13.47
C SER A 18 -3.01 -4.43 -13.84
N ILE A 19 -2.18 -4.85 -12.87
CA ILE A 19 -0.73 -4.96 -13.02
C ILE A 19 -0.31 -6.37 -13.49
N LEU A 20 -0.93 -7.46 -13.02
CA LEU A 20 -0.65 -8.87 -13.34
C LEU A 20 -0.82 -9.22 -14.83
N LEU A 21 -1.70 -8.50 -15.54
CA LEU A 21 -1.82 -8.63 -16.99
C LEU A 21 -0.60 -8.07 -17.74
N ARG A 22 0.27 -7.30 -17.07
CA ARG A 22 1.59 -6.84 -17.56
C ARG A 22 2.77 -7.51 -16.83
N TRP A 23 2.67 -7.78 -15.51
CA TRP A 23 3.73 -8.34 -14.63
C TRP A 23 4.05 -9.82 -14.87
N ARG A 24 3.31 -10.51 -15.77
CA ARG A 24 3.42 -11.96 -16.02
C ARG A 24 4.72 -12.41 -16.70
N ALA A 25 5.59 -11.48 -17.13
CA ALA A 25 6.92 -11.73 -17.69
C ALA A 25 8.03 -11.26 -16.72
N GLY A 26 8.05 -11.79 -15.50
CA GLY A 26 8.80 -11.22 -14.39
C GLY A 26 10.33 -11.19 -14.54
N ARG A 27 10.89 -9.98 -14.67
CA ARG A 27 12.24 -9.59 -14.19
C ARG A 27 12.20 -8.14 -13.72
N LEU A 28 12.67 -7.85 -12.51
CA LEU A 28 13.02 -6.46 -12.12
C LEU A 28 14.28 -5.99 -12.87
N ASP A 29 15.09 -6.95 -13.34
CA ASP A 29 16.22 -6.76 -14.27
C ASP A 29 15.78 -6.52 -15.74
N ALA A 30 14.48 -6.40 -16.03
CA ALA A 30 14.01 -6.09 -17.38
C ALA A 30 14.27 -4.61 -17.73
N ALA A 31 14.62 -4.34 -18.99
CA ALA A 31 14.68 -2.98 -19.52
C ALA A 31 13.32 -2.26 -19.35
N GLU A 32 12.21 -3.01 -19.46
CA GLU A 32 10.84 -2.54 -19.27
C GLU A 32 10.60 -1.97 -17.86
N PHE A 33 11.14 -2.60 -16.80
CA PHE A 33 10.99 -2.08 -15.43
C PHE A 33 11.72 -0.74 -15.26
N LYS A 34 12.93 -0.63 -15.82
CA LYS A 34 13.72 0.62 -15.80
C LYS A 34 13.17 1.74 -16.71
N GLN A 35 12.16 1.45 -17.52
CA GLN A 35 11.42 2.43 -18.34
C GLN A 35 10.12 2.91 -17.67
N LEU A 36 9.73 2.32 -16.53
CA LEU A 36 8.61 2.82 -15.74
C LEU A 36 9.00 4.11 -15.00
N GLU A 37 8.02 4.96 -14.72
CA GLU A 37 8.21 6.15 -13.89
C GLU A 37 8.60 5.77 -12.45
N PRO A 38 9.41 6.60 -11.74
CA PRO A 38 9.87 6.28 -10.38
C PRO A 38 8.74 5.98 -9.38
N ALA A 39 7.59 6.65 -9.50
CA ALA A 39 6.41 6.37 -8.68
C ALA A 39 5.87 4.92 -8.88
N VAL A 40 5.78 4.48 -10.14
CA VAL A 40 5.34 3.13 -10.50
C VAL A 40 6.40 2.09 -10.12
N GLN A 41 7.69 2.40 -10.29
CA GLN A 41 8.78 1.53 -9.82
C GLN A 41 8.72 1.34 -8.29
N LEU A 42 8.57 2.42 -7.52
CA LEU A 42 8.45 2.36 -6.07
C LEU A 42 7.22 1.55 -5.64
N ALA A 43 6.06 1.79 -6.26
CA ALA A 43 4.84 1.04 -5.98
C ALA A 43 5.05 -0.47 -6.17
N VAL A 44 5.61 -0.90 -7.31
CA VAL A 44 5.93 -2.31 -7.59
C VAL A 44 6.96 -2.87 -6.59
N LEU A 45 7.95 -2.09 -6.18
CA LEU A 45 8.94 -2.56 -5.20
C LEU A 45 8.35 -2.73 -3.79
N LYS A 46 7.47 -1.81 -3.36
CA LYS A 46 6.66 -1.95 -2.13
C LYS A 46 5.80 -3.22 -2.20
N GLU A 47 5.07 -3.39 -3.30
CA GLU A 47 4.20 -4.55 -3.54
C GLU A 47 4.97 -5.86 -3.38
N ARG A 48 6.09 -6.01 -4.09
CA ARG A 48 6.88 -7.26 -4.06
C ARG A 48 7.59 -7.49 -2.72
N LEU A 49 7.84 -6.45 -1.91
CA LEU A 49 8.36 -6.62 -0.55
C LEU A 49 7.28 -7.13 0.42
N LEU A 50 6.02 -6.68 0.31
CA LEU A 50 4.90 -7.22 1.09
C LEU A 50 4.48 -8.63 0.64
N GLU A 51 4.47 -8.89 -0.68
CA GLU A 51 4.16 -10.20 -1.26
C GLU A 51 5.18 -11.27 -0.83
N LEU A 52 6.46 -10.90 -0.75
CA LEU A 52 7.54 -11.79 -0.35
C LEU A 52 8.65 -11.04 0.43
N PRO A 53 8.47 -10.85 1.76
CA PRO A 53 9.46 -10.22 2.62
C PRO A 53 10.77 -11.00 2.59
N SER A 54 11.80 -10.40 2.00
CA SER A 54 13.07 -11.07 1.73
C SER A 54 14.21 -10.07 1.56
N GLU A 55 15.43 -10.46 1.94
CA GLU A 55 16.62 -9.63 1.82
C GLU A 55 16.83 -9.12 0.38
N ARG A 56 16.49 -9.93 -0.64
CA ARG A 56 16.56 -9.51 -2.05
C ARG A 56 15.58 -8.37 -2.36
N ASN A 57 14.31 -8.49 -1.95
CA ASN A 57 13.32 -7.46 -2.22
C ASN A 57 13.60 -6.17 -1.43
N LEU A 58 14.16 -6.32 -0.21
CA LEU A 58 14.64 -5.20 0.60
C LEU A 58 15.83 -4.48 -0.05
N GLN A 59 16.79 -5.22 -0.61
CA GLN A 59 17.93 -4.66 -1.36
C GLN A 59 17.51 -4.00 -2.68
N ASN A 60 16.43 -4.47 -3.32
CA ASN A 60 15.87 -3.78 -4.49
C ASN A 60 15.31 -2.39 -4.10
N ILE A 61 14.59 -2.29 -2.96
CA ILE A 61 14.16 -0.99 -2.40
C ILE A 61 15.37 -0.13 -2.02
N GLU A 62 16.37 -0.70 -1.33
CA GLU A 62 17.57 0.06 -0.92
C GLU A 62 18.31 0.66 -2.13
N SER A 63 18.41 -0.12 -3.22
CA SER A 63 19.08 0.32 -4.45
C SER A 63 18.29 1.42 -5.15
N PHE A 64 16.98 1.24 -5.32
CA PHE A 64 16.09 2.26 -5.87
C PHE A 64 16.09 3.54 -5.03
N ALA A 65 16.07 3.42 -3.70
CA ALA A 65 16.11 4.55 -2.77
C ALA A 65 17.43 5.34 -2.92
N LYS A 66 18.58 4.66 -2.99
CA LYS A 66 19.88 5.28 -3.24
C LYS A 66 19.94 5.98 -4.61
N GLU A 67 19.38 5.38 -5.66
CA GLU A 67 19.33 5.96 -7.01
C GLU A 67 18.42 7.21 -7.07
N ASN A 68 17.38 7.28 -6.25
CA ASN A 68 16.40 8.39 -6.22
C ASN A 68 16.57 9.36 -5.03
N GLY A 69 17.66 9.25 -4.27
CA GLY A 69 17.95 10.14 -3.13
C GLY A 69 17.03 9.98 -1.90
N LEU A 70 16.26 8.88 -1.81
CA LEU A 70 15.36 8.59 -0.70
C LEU A 70 16.14 8.03 0.50
N ALA A 71 15.84 8.52 1.71
CA ALA A 71 16.40 7.99 2.95
C ALA A 71 15.55 6.82 3.47
N THR A 72 16.15 5.63 3.61
CA THR A 72 15.47 4.42 4.08
C THR A 72 16.33 3.66 5.10
N ASP A 73 15.88 3.48 6.34
CA ASP A 73 16.53 2.54 7.25
C ASP A 73 16.06 1.10 6.97
N ILE A 74 16.80 0.40 6.11
CA ILE A 74 16.53 -1.01 5.81
C ILE A 74 16.85 -1.96 6.99
N ASN A 75 17.56 -1.50 8.03
CA ASN A 75 17.97 -2.39 9.12
C ASN A 75 16.80 -2.73 10.04
N SER A 76 15.89 -1.78 10.28
CA SER A 76 14.62 -2.05 10.98
C SER A 76 13.74 -3.03 10.22
N TYR A 77 13.55 -2.90 8.89
CA TYR A 77 12.76 -3.89 8.14
C TYR A 77 13.39 -5.29 8.13
N ARG A 78 14.74 -5.39 8.12
CA ARG A 78 15.43 -6.69 8.22
C ARG A 78 15.07 -7.44 9.50
N GLN A 79 14.79 -6.74 10.60
CA GLN A 79 14.31 -7.37 11.84
C GLN A 79 12.91 -7.97 11.65
N LEU A 80 12.01 -7.29 10.93
CA LEU A 80 10.66 -7.79 10.62
C LEU A 80 10.70 -9.07 9.75
N ILE A 81 11.64 -9.17 8.80
CA ILE A 81 11.87 -10.40 8.01
C ILE A 81 12.34 -11.55 8.93
N GLN A 82 13.27 -11.28 9.85
CA GLN A 82 13.77 -12.27 10.81
C GLN A 82 12.68 -12.72 11.79
N GLU A 83 11.76 -11.83 12.17
CA GLU A 83 10.60 -12.14 13.01
C GLU A 83 9.63 -13.08 12.28
N GLN A 84 9.32 -12.82 11.00
CA GLN A 84 8.45 -13.70 10.18
C GLN A 84 8.98 -15.15 10.12
N MET A 85 10.29 -15.32 9.97
CA MET A 85 10.96 -16.63 9.98
C MET A 85 10.92 -17.34 11.36
N GLN A 86 10.59 -16.63 12.43
CA GLN A 86 10.38 -17.17 13.77
C GLN A 86 8.91 -17.49 14.02
N LEU A 87 8.00 -16.55 13.74
CA LEU A 87 6.54 -16.71 13.91
C LEU A 87 5.97 -17.93 13.18
N SER A 88 6.55 -18.30 12.03
CA SER A 88 6.22 -19.54 11.29
C SER A 88 6.31 -20.85 12.09
N LYS A 89 6.87 -20.82 13.31
CA LYS A 89 7.08 -21.98 14.20
C LYS A 89 6.22 -21.91 15.48
N GLU A 90 5.45 -20.85 15.67
CA GLU A 90 4.75 -20.58 16.93
C GLU A 90 3.27 -21.02 16.91
N LYS A 91 2.70 -21.27 18.10
CA LYS A 91 1.30 -21.73 18.23
C LYS A 91 0.28 -20.61 18.03
N GLU A 92 0.65 -19.36 18.32
CA GLU A 92 -0.21 -18.19 18.21
C GLU A 92 0.03 -17.38 16.92
N ALA A 93 0.71 -18.01 15.95
CA ALA A 93 1.22 -17.37 14.73
C ALA A 93 0.22 -16.42 14.06
N MET A 94 -1.07 -16.76 13.95
CA MET A 94 -2.05 -15.92 13.22
C MET A 94 -2.33 -14.55 13.87
N ALA A 95 -2.13 -14.39 15.18
CA ALA A 95 -2.29 -13.09 15.84
C ALA A 95 -1.02 -12.24 15.70
N LEU A 96 0.14 -12.88 15.81
CA LEU A 96 1.45 -12.25 15.68
C LEU A 96 1.76 -11.84 14.22
N ASP A 97 1.30 -12.64 13.24
CA ASP A 97 1.38 -12.37 11.80
C ASP A 97 0.62 -11.08 11.42
N ASN A 98 -0.54 -10.81 12.05
CA ASN A 98 -1.26 -9.55 11.89
C ASN A 98 -0.45 -8.35 12.43
N LEU A 99 0.09 -8.46 13.66
CA LEU A 99 0.89 -7.41 14.28
C LEU A 99 2.23 -7.18 13.56
N LEU A 100 2.76 -8.21 12.91
CA LEU A 100 3.92 -8.10 12.03
C LEU A 100 3.56 -7.39 10.72
N TYR A 101 2.43 -7.76 10.09
CA TYR A 101 1.96 -7.14 8.86
C TYR A 101 1.66 -5.64 9.03
N GLU A 102 1.07 -5.23 10.15
CA GLU A 102 0.87 -3.82 10.50
C GLU A 102 2.20 -3.05 10.52
N ARG A 103 3.23 -3.57 11.22
CA ARG A 103 4.57 -2.97 11.26
C ARG A 103 5.27 -2.99 9.90
N GLN A 104 5.06 -4.02 9.09
CA GLN A 104 5.61 -4.09 7.73
C GLN A 104 4.99 -3.02 6.81
N THR A 105 3.69 -2.76 6.91
CA THR A 105 3.04 -1.68 6.14
C THR A 105 3.38 -0.29 6.67
N GLU A 106 3.45 -0.08 7.99
CA GLU A 106 3.93 1.19 8.57
C GLU A 106 5.35 1.54 8.12
N TRP A 107 6.28 0.56 8.10
CA TRP A 107 7.65 0.81 7.60
C TRP A 107 7.63 1.12 6.10
N ILE A 108 6.85 0.39 5.31
CA ILE A 108 6.76 0.63 3.86
C ILE A 108 6.19 2.01 3.54
N ASP A 109 5.27 2.52 4.35
CA ASP A 109 4.74 3.89 4.24
C ASP A 109 5.51 4.94 5.04
N SER A 110 6.67 4.58 5.61
CA SER A 110 7.74 5.56 5.91
C SER A 110 8.43 6.03 4.63
N ILE A 111 8.42 5.20 3.57
CA ILE A 111 8.82 5.58 2.22
C ILE A 111 7.62 6.23 1.53
N THR A 112 7.47 7.54 1.71
CA THR A 112 6.34 8.31 1.19
C THR A 112 6.24 8.20 -0.35
N PRO A 113 5.05 7.91 -0.90
CA PRO A 113 4.80 7.99 -2.34
C PRO A 113 5.19 9.35 -2.94
N PHE A 114 5.72 9.35 -4.17
CA PHE A 114 6.17 10.59 -4.84
C PHE A 114 5.00 11.54 -5.15
N GLU A 115 3.81 10.98 -5.33
CA GLU A 115 2.57 11.69 -5.59
C GLU A 115 2.27 12.74 -4.50
N PHE A 116 2.56 12.47 -3.22
CA PHE A 116 2.41 13.47 -2.15
C PHE A 116 3.39 14.65 -2.26
N SER A 117 4.57 14.45 -2.87
CA SER A 117 5.50 15.55 -3.17
C SER A 117 4.98 16.41 -4.32
N LEU A 118 4.43 15.79 -5.37
CA LEU A 118 3.79 16.49 -6.49
C LEU A 118 2.58 17.30 -6.00
N ALA A 119 1.73 16.71 -5.15
CA ALA A 119 0.62 17.39 -4.51
C ALA A 119 1.07 18.63 -3.73
N LYS A 120 2.13 18.50 -2.92
CA LYS A 120 2.70 19.62 -2.16
C LYS A 120 3.19 20.74 -3.08
N GLU A 121 3.87 20.41 -4.18
CA GLU A 121 4.30 21.41 -5.16
C GLU A 121 3.11 22.13 -5.84
N ALA A 122 2.10 21.38 -6.29
CA ALA A 122 0.89 21.94 -6.90
C ALA A 122 0.20 22.91 -5.94
N LYS A 123 0.07 22.52 -4.66
CA LYS A 123 -0.47 23.38 -3.60
C LYS A 123 0.34 24.65 -3.37
N GLU A 124 1.67 24.59 -3.47
CA GLU A 124 2.56 25.76 -3.37
C GLU A 124 2.49 26.68 -4.60
N LYS A 125 2.12 26.14 -5.77
CA LYS A 125 1.83 26.90 -7.00
C LYS A 125 0.40 27.48 -7.05
N GLY A 126 -0.51 26.95 -6.23
CA GLY A 126 -1.94 27.29 -6.21
C GLY A 126 -2.82 26.42 -7.12
N GLU A 127 -2.23 25.36 -7.70
CA GLU A 127 -2.86 24.38 -8.58
C GLU A 127 -3.66 23.39 -7.70
N MET A 128 -4.89 23.79 -7.31
CA MET A 128 -5.67 23.08 -6.30
C MET A 128 -6.25 21.75 -6.80
N ASP A 129 -6.62 21.67 -8.08
CA ASP A 129 -7.16 20.45 -8.69
C ASP A 129 -6.06 19.38 -8.77
N ASP A 130 -4.88 19.72 -9.32
CA ASP A 130 -3.66 18.90 -9.28
C ASP A 130 -3.28 18.48 -7.85
N PHE A 131 -3.36 19.39 -6.86
CA PHE A 131 -3.11 19.02 -5.45
C PHE A 131 -4.06 17.92 -4.96
N ILE A 132 -5.33 17.94 -5.38
CA ILE A 132 -6.33 16.93 -5.00
C ILE A 132 -6.04 15.61 -5.74
N GLU A 133 -5.84 15.65 -7.06
CA GLU A 133 -5.52 14.47 -7.89
C GLU A 133 -4.28 13.73 -7.34
N TRP A 134 -3.17 14.43 -7.17
CA TRP A 134 -1.93 13.85 -6.65
C TRP A 134 -2.04 13.39 -5.19
N SER A 135 -2.90 14.02 -4.37
CA SER A 135 -3.18 13.53 -3.01
C SER A 135 -3.99 12.22 -3.04
N LEU A 136 -4.96 12.09 -3.95
CA LEU A 136 -5.81 10.92 -4.09
C LEU A 136 -5.05 9.72 -4.67
N GLU A 137 -4.25 9.90 -5.73
CA GLU A 137 -3.33 8.85 -6.21
C GLU A 137 -2.26 8.51 -5.15
N GLY A 138 -1.76 9.50 -4.39
CA GLY A 138 -0.91 9.26 -3.22
C GLY A 138 -1.56 8.34 -2.18
N VAL A 139 -2.84 8.52 -1.87
CA VAL A 139 -3.62 7.63 -0.98
C VAL A 139 -3.74 6.21 -1.55
N LEU A 140 -3.85 6.05 -2.87
CA LEU A 140 -3.86 4.73 -3.52
C LEU A 140 -2.50 4.00 -3.49
N ARG A 141 -1.41 4.67 -3.12
CA ARG A 141 -0.06 4.08 -2.93
C ARG A 141 0.27 3.67 -1.50
N LEU A 142 -0.67 3.83 -0.56
CA LEU A 142 -0.51 3.50 0.85
C LEU A 142 -1.10 2.12 1.19
N TYR A 143 -0.54 1.50 2.21
CA TYR A 143 -0.84 0.15 2.69
C TYR A 143 -1.23 0.13 4.17
N SER A 144 -0.72 1.08 4.97
CA SER A 144 -1.04 1.20 6.40
C SER A 144 -2.35 1.96 6.62
N ASP A 145 -3.30 1.34 7.34
CA ASP A 145 -4.58 1.94 7.71
C ASP A 145 -4.44 3.37 8.24
N LYS A 146 -3.55 3.54 9.21
CA LYS A 146 -3.23 4.81 9.89
C LYS A 146 -2.72 5.89 8.92
N LYS A 147 -1.97 5.50 7.89
CA LYS A 147 -1.46 6.43 6.85
C LYS A 147 -2.56 6.84 5.88
N ILE A 148 -3.41 5.91 5.47
CA ILE A 148 -4.60 6.18 4.64
C ILE A 148 -5.57 7.12 5.39
N GLU A 149 -5.86 6.80 6.65
CA GLU A 149 -6.72 7.61 7.55
C GLU A 149 -6.17 9.02 7.75
N SER A 150 -4.86 9.16 8.00
CA SER A 150 -4.22 10.48 8.17
C SER A 150 -4.27 11.30 6.88
N ALA A 151 -3.89 10.71 5.74
CA ALA A 151 -3.83 11.43 4.45
C ALA A 151 -5.22 11.91 3.98
N LEU A 152 -6.27 11.11 4.16
CA LEU A 152 -7.64 11.54 3.88
C LEU A 152 -8.13 12.63 4.86
N SER A 153 -7.74 12.55 6.13
CA SER A 153 -8.07 13.57 7.14
C SER A 153 -7.36 14.92 6.86
N GLU A 154 -6.12 14.88 6.37
CA GLU A 154 -5.36 16.07 5.94
C GLU A 154 -5.90 16.68 4.64
N LEU A 155 -6.60 15.88 3.83
CA LEU A 155 -7.22 16.29 2.57
C LEU A 155 -8.65 16.87 2.76
N GLU A 156 -9.41 16.42 3.76
CA GLU A 156 -10.80 16.89 4.05
C GLU A 156 -10.98 18.43 4.00
N PRO A 157 -10.08 19.27 4.58
CA PRO A 157 -10.27 20.73 4.58
C PRO A 157 -10.19 21.39 3.19
N PHE A 158 -9.65 20.68 2.21
CA PHE A 158 -9.48 21.15 0.82
C PHE A 158 -10.44 20.42 -0.12
N TYR A 159 -10.80 19.17 0.20
CA TYR A 159 -11.66 18.31 -0.58
C TYR A 159 -12.65 17.57 0.34
N PRO A 160 -13.86 18.12 0.59
CA PRO A 160 -14.80 17.55 1.56
C PRO A 160 -15.21 16.09 1.30
N LYS A 161 -15.17 15.64 0.03
CA LYS A 161 -15.39 14.23 -0.36
C LYS A 161 -14.34 13.26 0.23
N ALA A 162 -13.15 13.73 0.63
CA ALA A 162 -12.18 12.90 1.35
C ALA A 162 -12.75 12.36 2.67
N LYS A 163 -13.74 13.04 3.27
CA LYS A 163 -14.50 12.52 4.42
C LYS A 163 -15.33 11.29 4.05
N GLU A 164 -16.04 11.33 2.93
CA GLU A 164 -16.85 10.21 2.45
C GLU A 164 -15.96 9.00 2.13
N LEU A 165 -14.80 9.24 1.52
CA LEU A 165 -13.77 8.22 1.28
C LEU A 165 -13.18 7.65 2.59
N LEU A 166 -13.00 8.48 3.62
CA LEU A 166 -12.54 8.06 4.94
C LEU A 166 -13.58 7.21 5.66
N ASP A 167 -14.85 7.63 5.70
CA ASP A 167 -15.95 6.89 6.32
C ASP A 167 -16.17 5.52 5.64
N GLN A 168 -16.07 5.47 4.30
CA GLN A 168 -16.07 4.20 3.55
C GLN A 168 -14.88 3.31 3.92
N TYR A 169 -13.67 3.89 4.04
CA TYR A 169 -12.47 3.14 4.42
C TYR A 169 -12.58 2.56 5.83
N LEU A 170 -13.09 3.35 6.79
CA LEU A 170 -13.32 2.92 8.18
C LEU A 170 -14.40 1.81 8.26
N SER A 171 -15.43 1.86 7.42
CA SER A 171 -16.45 0.78 7.31
C SER A 171 -15.84 -0.53 6.78
N LEU A 172 -14.95 -0.44 5.79
CA LEU A 172 -14.20 -1.57 5.25
C LEU A 172 -13.22 -2.15 6.28
N LYS A 173 -12.44 -1.29 6.95
CA LYS A 173 -11.53 -1.66 8.05
C LYS A 173 -12.28 -2.39 9.16
N LYS A 174 -13.40 -1.83 9.62
CA LYS A 174 -14.28 -2.49 10.59
C LYS A 174 -14.80 -3.84 10.11
N THR A 175 -15.23 -3.93 8.85
CA THR A 175 -15.71 -5.21 8.29
C THR A 175 -14.60 -6.27 8.24
N ARG A 176 -13.34 -5.87 7.99
CA ARG A 176 -12.16 -6.75 8.02
C ARG A 176 -11.87 -7.26 9.44
N ASP A 177 -12.02 -6.40 10.45
CA ASP A 177 -11.61 -6.69 11.83
C ASP A 177 -12.70 -7.39 12.66
N ASP A 178 -13.98 -7.08 12.43
CA ASP A 178 -15.12 -7.67 13.16
C ASP A 178 -15.58 -9.05 12.61
N SER A 179 -15.15 -9.46 11.41
CA SER A 179 -15.72 -10.62 10.70
C SER A 179 -14.97 -11.94 10.92
N ALA A 180 -15.67 -13.06 10.65
CA ALA A 180 -15.06 -14.39 10.61
C ALA A 180 -14.41 -14.69 9.23
N PRO A 181 -13.20 -15.30 9.18
CA PRO A 181 -12.48 -15.56 7.93
C PRO A 181 -13.13 -16.66 7.10
N THR A 182 -14.04 -16.25 6.22
CA THR A 182 -14.78 -17.12 5.30
C THR A 182 -14.71 -16.53 3.89
N ASP A 183 -14.76 -17.38 2.86
CA ASP A 183 -14.62 -16.95 1.46
C ASP A 183 -15.65 -15.88 1.06
N SER A 184 -16.88 -15.98 1.57
CA SER A 184 -17.95 -14.98 1.36
C SER A 184 -17.61 -13.60 1.94
N VAL A 185 -16.95 -13.54 3.10
CA VAL A 185 -16.47 -12.27 3.68
C VAL A 185 -15.29 -11.72 2.88
N LEU A 186 -14.39 -12.60 2.44
CA LEU A 186 -13.21 -12.21 1.65
C LEU A 186 -13.60 -11.65 0.29
N ASP A 187 -14.55 -12.26 -0.43
CA ASP A 187 -15.09 -11.72 -1.68
C ASP A 187 -15.94 -10.45 -1.47
N LYS A 188 -16.68 -10.32 -0.34
CA LYS A 188 -17.37 -9.07 0.03
C LYS A 188 -16.38 -7.92 0.22
N LEU A 189 -15.37 -8.09 1.07
CA LEU A 189 -14.36 -7.08 1.35
C LEU A 189 -13.57 -6.69 0.10
N LYS A 190 -13.37 -7.64 -0.81
CA LYS A 190 -12.78 -7.42 -2.14
C LYS A 190 -13.66 -6.55 -3.03
N ALA A 191 -14.97 -6.77 -3.06
CA ALA A 191 -15.90 -5.90 -3.76
C ALA A 191 -15.93 -4.49 -3.13
N GLU A 192 -15.96 -4.39 -1.79
CA GLU A 192 -15.94 -3.12 -1.07
C GLU A 192 -14.63 -2.34 -1.28
N LYS A 193 -13.46 -3.01 -1.30
CA LYS A 193 -12.19 -2.35 -1.61
C LYS A 193 -12.11 -1.89 -3.06
N GLN A 194 -12.62 -2.68 -4.01
CA GLN A 194 -12.65 -2.27 -5.42
C GLN A 194 -13.55 -1.06 -5.61
N ALA A 195 -14.77 -1.07 -5.06
CA ALA A 195 -15.69 0.07 -5.11
C ALA A 195 -15.08 1.33 -4.47
N TRP A 196 -14.29 1.20 -3.40
CA TRP A 196 -13.56 2.32 -2.79
C TRP A 196 -12.42 2.86 -3.69
N VAL A 197 -11.67 1.98 -4.38
CA VAL A 197 -10.65 2.40 -5.35
C VAL A 197 -11.28 3.02 -6.61
N GLU A 198 -12.45 2.55 -7.03
CA GLU A 198 -13.24 3.14 -8.11
C GLU A 198 -13.80 4.49 -7.68
N ALA A 199 -14.35 4.62 -6.46
CA ALA A 199 -14.83 5.88 -5.92
C ALA A 199 -13.73 6.95 -5.76
N ILE A 200 -12.46 6.57 -5.60
CA ILE A 200 -11.32 7.52 -5.66
C ILE A 200 -11.04 7.95 -7.11
N ARG A 201 -11.25 7.08 -8.09
CA ARG A 201 -10.90 7.31 -9.50
C ARG A 201 -12.01 7.93 -10.35
N GLU A 202 -13.28 7.78 -9.97
CA GLU A 202 -14.42 8.51 -10.57
C GLU A 202 -14.45 9.99 -10.16
N LEU A 203 -13.43 10.45 -9.44
CA LEU A 203 -13.27 11.80 -8.90
C LEU A 203 -12.10 12.57 -9.53
N ASN A 204 -11.34 11.92 -10.42
CA ASN A 204 -10.32 12.49 -11.30
C ASN A 204 -10.84 12.47 -12.76
#